data_AF-A0A558DZU6-F1
#
_entry.id   AF-A0A558DZU6-F1
#
_cell.length_a   1.000
_cell.length_b   1.000
_cell.length_c   1.000
_cell.angle_alpha   90.00
_cell.angle_beta   90.00
_cell.angle_gamma   90.00
#
_symmetry.space_group_name_H-M   'P 1'
#
loop_
_entity.id
_entity.type
_entity.pdbx_description
1 polymer ?
#
loop_
_entity_poly.entity_id
_entity_poly.type
_entity_poly.pdbx_seq_one_letter_code
_entity_poly.pdbx_strand_id
1 'polypeptide(L)' 'MSKSKPNTNRKPINKTDLARIQSAVAKKNDGQVPKDSYVGRMQEAAERNTIDSNDQ' A
#
# COMPACT_ATOMS: atom_id res chain seq x y z
N MET A 1 -30.78 -11.52 -2.69
CA MET A 1 -29.36 -11.40 -2.27
C MET A 1 -28.70 -10.31 -3.10
N SER A 2 -28.69 -9.07 -2.63
CA SER A 2 -28.00 -7.99 -3.32
C SER A 2 -26.50 -8.17 -3.15
N LYS A 3 -25.82 -8.62 -4.20
CA LYS A 3 -24.35 -8.62 -4.27
C LYS A 3 -23.92 -7.17 -4.41
N SER A 4 -23.57 -6.53 -3.28
CA SER A 4 -22.94 -5.22 -3.27
C SER A 4 -21.64 -5.31 -4.07
N LYS A 5 -21.57 -4.63 -5.22
CA LYS A 5 -20.33 -4.50 -6.00
C LYS A 5 -19.25 -3.93 -5.07
N PRO A 6 -18.05 -4.53 -4.97
CA PRO A 6 -16.98 -3.92 -4.20
C PRO A 6 -16.73 -2.54 -4.81
N ASN A 7 -16.87 -1.50 -3.99
CA ASN A 7 -16.58 -0.14 -4.39
C ASN A 7 -15.06 -0.06 -4.66
N THR A 8 -14.67 -0.30 -5.92
CA THR A 8 -13.30 -0.38 -6.43
C THR A 8 -12.67 1.01 -6.62
N ASN A 9 -13.22 2.04 -5.99
CA ASN A 9 -12.56 3.35 -5.89
C ASN A 9 -11.47 3.38 -4.81
N ARG A 10 -10.87 2.22 -4.50
CA ARG A 10 -9.66 2.14 -3.69
C ARG A 10 -8.51 2.33 -4.65
N LYS A 11 -7.97 3.55 -4.69
CA LYS A 11 -6.80 3.82 -5.52
C LYS A 11 -5.70 2.81 -5.17
N PRO A 12 -5.12 2.16 -6.18
CA PRO A 12 -3.98 1.29 -5.96
C PRO A 12 -2.87 2.06 -5.24
N ILE A 13 -2.26 1.43 -4.23
CA ILE A 13 -1.15 2.06 -3.51
C ILE A 13 0.06 2.07 -4.45
N ASN A 14 0.59 3.26 -4.74
CA ASN A 14 1.78 3.42 -5.56
C ASN A 14 3.03 3.57 -4.67
N LYS A 15 4.22 3.49 -5.29
CA LYS A 15 5.50 3.60 -4.57
C LYS A 15 5.65 4.92 -3.82
N THR A 16 5.09 6.02 -4.33
CA THR A 16 5.16 7.34 -3.70
C THR A 16 4.31 7.41 -2.42
N ASP A 17 3.10 6.87 -2.45
CA ASP A 17 2.23 6.76 -1.29
C ASP A 17 2.83 5.82 -0.24
N LEU A 18 3.42 4.71 -0.68
CA LEU A 18 4.17 3.82 0.19
C LEU A 18 5.35 4.54 0.88
N ALA A 19 6.13 5.34 0.17
CA ALA A 19 7.25 6.07 0.75
C ALA A 19 6.80 7.07 1.83
N ARG A 20 5.67 7.76 1.62
CA ARG A 20 5.07 8.65 2.65
C ARG A 20 4.67 7.87 3.89
N ILE A 21 4.02 6.74 3.70
CA ILE A 21 3.56 5.84 4.75
C ILE A 21 4.75 5.28 5.54
N GLN A 22 5.76 4.80 4.83
CA GLN A 22 6.98 4.25 5.40
C GLN A 22 7.73 5.30 6.23
N SER A 23 7.82 6.54 5.74
CA SER A 23 8.38 7.67 6.49
C SER A 23 7.56 8.00 7.75
N ALA A 24 6.23 8.01 7.67
CA ALA A 24 5.38 8.28 8.83
C ALA A 24 5.50 7.20 9.90
N VAL A 25 5.60 5.93 9.50
CA VAL A 25 5.83 4.81 10.43
C VAL A 25 7.22 4.87 11.04
N ALA A 26 8.24 5.16 10.23
CA ALA A 26 9.61 5.34 10.72
C ALA A 26 9.67 6.44 11.78
N LYS A 27 9.10 7.61 11.53
CA LYS A 27 9.04 8.72 12.49
C LYS A 27 8.36 8.35 13.81
N LYS A 28 7.41 7.41 13.79
CA LYS A 28 6.72 6.93 15.00
C LYS A 28 7.50 5.85 15.78
N ASN A 29 8.47 5.20 15.16
CA ASN A 29 9.24 4.10 15.75
C ASN A 29 10.75 4.42 15.71
N ASP A 30 11.11 5.65 16.08
CA ASP A 30 12.51 6.10 16.20
C ASP A 30 13.36 5.88 14.93
N GLY A 31 12.76 6.13 13.77
CA GLY A 31 13.39 5.99 12.45
C GLY A 31 13.31 4.58 11.85
N GLN A 32 12.66 3.62 12.52
CA GLN A 32 12.60 2.23 12.06
C GLN A 32 11.21 1.84 11.56
N VAL A 33 11.15 0.90 10.61
CA VAL A 33 9.88 0.31 10.17
C VAL A 33 9.81 -1.11 10.71
N PRO A 34 8.93 -1.39 11.68
CA PRO A 34 8.79 -2.74 12.23
C PRO A 34 8.40 -3.74 11.13
N LYS A 35 8.99 -4.93 11.15
CA LYS A 35 8.74 -5.97 10.13
C LYS A 35 7.28 -6.43 10.09
N ASP A 36 6.62 -6.47 11.24
CA ASP A 36 5.18 -6.80 11.38
C ASP A 36 4.25 -5.61 11.14
N SER A 37 4.80 -4.45 10.77
CA SER A 37 4.01 -3.27 10.45
C SER A 37 3.21 -3.46 9.16
N TYR A 38 2.10 -2.73 9.05
CA TYR A 38 1.26 -2.71 7.86
C TYR A 38 2.01 -2.25 6.60
N VAL A 39 3.17 -1.60 6.74
CA VAL A 39 4.06 -1.22 5.63
C VAL A 39 4.46 -2.44 4.79
N GLY A 40 4.74 -3.59 5.42
CA GLY A 40 5.09 -4.81 4.68
C GLY A 40 3.95 -5.30 3.79
N ARG A 41 2.70 -5.23 4.27
CA ARG A 41 1.51 -5.54 3.46
C ARG A 41 1.31 -4.54 2.33
N MET A 42 1.65 -3.27 2.56
CA MET A 42 1.55 -2.23 1.54
C MET A 42 2.66 -2.31 0.49
N GLN A 43 3.86 -2.78 0.86
CA GLN A 43 4.92 -3.12 -0.08
C GLN A 43 4.43 -4.20 -1.05
N GLU A 44 3.92 -5.32 -0.53
CA GLU A 44 3.37 -6.39 -1.36
C GLU A 44 2.24 -5.88 -2.28
N ALA A 45 1.35 -5.03 -1.77
CA ALA A 45 0.27 -4.44 -2.56
C ALA A 45 0.77 -3.45 -3.64
N ALA A 46 1.83 -2.70 -3.36
CA ALA A 46 2.47 -1.79 -4.32
C ALA A 46 3.18 -2.58 -5.42
N GLU A 47 3.87 -3.66 -5.07
CA GLU A 47 4.55 -4.55 -6.01
C GLU A 47 3.54 -5.23 -6.95
N ARG A 48 2.44 -5.75 -6.40
CA ARG A 48 1.34 -6.32 -7.20
C ARG A 48 0.72 -5.29 -8.14
N ASN A 49 0.63 -4.02 -7.73
CA ASN A 49 0.15 -2.97 -8.61
C ASN A 49 1.08 -2.63 -9.74
N THR A 50 2.39 -2.69 -9.52
CA THR A 50 3.36 -2.42 -10.60
C THR A 50 3.33 -3.49 -11.69
N ILE A 51 2.89 -4.71 -11.36
CA ILE A 51 2.72 -5.80 -12.32
C ILE A 51 1.45 -5.58 -13.16
N ASP A 52 0.40 -5.00 -12.57
CA ASP A 52 -0.85 -4.65 -13.29
C ASP A 52 -0.73 -3.35 -14.11
N SER A 53 0.27 -2.50 -13.83
CA SER A 53 0.46 -1.19 -14.49
C SER A 53 1.27 -1.24 -15.80
N ASN A 54 1.37 -2.40 -16.47
CA ASN A 54 2.00 -2.51 -17.80
C ASN A 54 0.99 -2.41 -18.96
N ASP A 55 -0.22 -1.88 -18.72
CA ASP A 55 -1.21 -1.51 -19.73
C ASP A 55 -1.99 -0.25 -19.30
N GLN A 56 -1.36 0.92 -19.39
CA GLN A 56 -2.03 2.23 -19.52
C GLN A 56 -1.12 3.20 -20.27
#